data_AF-A0A2W7R8U0-F1
#
_entry.id   AF-A0A2W7R8U0-F1
#
_cell.length_a   1.000
_cell.length_b   1.000
_cell.length_c   1.000
_cell.angle_alpha   90.00
_cell.angle_beta   90.00
_cell.angle_gamma   90.00
#
_symmetry.space_group_name_H-M   'P 1'
#
loop_
_entity.id
_entity.type
_entity.pdbx_description
1 polymer ?
#
loop_
_entity_poly.entity_id
_entity_poly.type
_entity_poly.pdbx_seq_one_letter_code
_entity_poly.pdbx_strand_id
1 'polypeptide(L)'
;MKRRGFLWIFILLIISAILFYVWPWEDVDDLGELNPVPAPPKGSNKRFCKYKIKKVTCENPQYKVGQTICIECCKDEEDKEKRWPKSHEQSSTDICPRWIEFHITEANPCTIRAERITELCDVCTAQEAVAFFPCPVK
;
A
#
# COMPACT_ATOMS: atom_id res chain seq x y z
N MET A 1 17.20 -37.87 38.45
CA MET A 1 17.70 -36.87 37.47
C MET A 1 16.67 -36.69 36.35
N LYS A 2 15.79 -35.68 36.39
CA LYS A 2 14.74 -35.46 35.35
C LYS A 2 14.33 -33.99 35.18
N ARG A 3 15.17 -33.03 35.61
CA ARG A 3 14.85 -31.58 35.59
C ARG A 3 15.44 -30.80 34.42
N ARG A 4 16.31 -31.42 33.60
CA ARG A 4 16.98 -30.72 32.48
C ARG A 4 16.08 -30.55 31.25
N GLY A 5 15.16 -31.48 30.98
CA GLY A 5 14.27 -31.38 29.80
C GLY A 5 13.24 -30.24 29.91
N PHE A 6 12.78 -29.92 31.12
CA PHE A 6 11.75 -28.89 31.33
C PHE A 6 12.29 -27.47 31.08
N LEU A 7 13.57 -27.22 31.37
CA LEU A 7 14.21 -25.93 31.17
C LEU A 7 14.32 -25.58 29.67
N TRP A 8 14.66 -26.57 28.83
CA TRP A 8 14.78 -26.37 27.37
C TRP A 8 13.43 -26.09 26.70
N ILE A 9 12.36 -26.74 27.15
CA ILE A 9 11.01 -26.48 26.66
C ILE A 9 10.59 -25.04 26.99
N PHE A 10 10.88 -24.58 28.20
CA PHE A 10 10.58 -23.20 28.61
C PHE A 10 11.34 -22.15 27.80
N ILE A 11 12.62 -22.40 27.51
CA ILE A 11 13.44 -21.52 26.66
C ILE A 11 12.90 -21.47 25.23
N LEU A 12 12.52 -22.61 24.64
CA LEU A 12 11.94 -22.65 23.29
C LEU A 12 10.61 -21.90 23.19
N LEU A 13 9.76 -22.00 24.22
CA LEU A 13 8.50 -21.25 24.26
C LEU A 13 8.73 -19.74 24.34
N ILE A 14 9.71 -19.29 25.13
CA ILE A 14 10.07 -17.87 25.23
C ILE A 14 10.60 -17.35 23.88
N ILE A 15 11.50 -18.09 23.22
CA ILE A 15 12.01 -17.70 21.90
C ILE A 15 10.88 -17.65 20.87
N SER A 16 9.98 -18.64 20.85
CA SER A 16 8.80 -18.64 19.98
C SER A 16 7.89 -17.44 20.23
N ALA A 17 7.67 -17.07 21.49
CA ALA A 17 6.83 -15.93 21.86
C ALA A 17 7.47 -14.60 21.43
N ILE A 18 8.78 -14.44 21.60
CA ILE A 18 9.52 -13.26 21.14
C ILE A 18 9.49 -13.15 19.62
N LEU A 19 9.71 -14.26 18.89
CA LEU A 19 9.62 -14.27 17.43
C LEU A 19 8.22 -13.90 16.92
N PHE A 20 7.16 -14.29 17.64
CA PHE A 20 5.79 -13.89 17.32
C PHE A 20 5.50 -12.42 17.65
N TYR A 21 6.05 -11.89 18.74
CA TYR A 21 5.82 -10.51 19.17
C TYR A 21 6.61 -9.47 18.38
N VAL A 22 7.81 -9.84 17.91
CA VAL A 22 8.72 -8.94 17.18
C VAL A 22 8.55 -9.10 15.67
N TRP A 23 7.62 -9.94 15.21
CA TRP A 23 7.35 -10.00 13.78
C TRP A 23 6.72 -8.68 13.35
N PRO A 24 7.37 -7.92 12.45
CA PRO A 24 6.83 -6.65 12.01
C PRO A 24 5.60 -6.98 11.18
N TRP A 25 4.44 -6.75 11.77
CA TRP A 25 3.23 -6.57 10.99
C TRP A 25 3.53 -5.38 10.09
N GLU A 26 3.86 -5.64 8.83
CA GLU A 26 4.09 -4.57 7.87
C GLU A 26 2.78 -3.79 7.77
N ASP A 27 2.77 -2.53 8.25
CA ASP A 27 1.60 -1.66 8.19
C ASP A 27 1.15 -1.53 6.73
N VAL A 28 -0.01 -2.13 6.43
CA VAL A 28 -0.68 -2.02 5.12
C VAL A 28 -1.71 -0.91 5.26
N ASP A 29 -1.59 0.13 4.44
CA ASP A 29 -2.60 1.19 4.37
C ASP A 29 -3.75 0.73 3.47
N ASP A 30 -4.91 0.47 4.08
CA ASP A 30 -6.15 0.16 3.38
C ASP A 30 -6.74 1.45 2.81
N LEU A 31 -6.88 1.51 1.48
CA LEU A 31 -7.40 2.66 0.75
C LEU A 31 -8.89 2.54 0.41
N GLY A 32 -9.56 1.45 0.83
CA GLY A 32 -10.96 1.21 0.54
C GLY A 32 -11.23 0.88 -0.92
N GLU A 33 -12.29 1.46 -1.47
CA GLU A 33 -12.72 1.22 -2.85
C GLU A 33 -12.10 2.23 -3.82
N LEU A 34 -11.38 1.75 -4.84
CA LEU A 34 -10.78 2.57 -5.89
C LEU A 34 -11.07 1.98 -7.27
N ASN A 35 -11.66 2.79 -8.14
CA ASN A 35 -11.84 2.45 -9.55
C ASN A 35 -10.83 3.22 -10.41
N PRO A 36 -10.33 2.60 -11.50
CA PRO A 36 -9.33 3.22 -12.34
C PRO A 36 -9.91 4.42 -13.09
N VAL A 37 -9.10 5.47 -13.25
CA VAL A 37 -9.42 6.68 -14.00
C VAL A 37 -8.51 6.83 -15.22
N PRO A 38 -8.89 7.62 -16.23
CA PRO A 38 -8.02 7.92 -17.35
C PRO A 38 -6.68 8.51 -16.90
N ALA A 39 -5.62 8.20 -17.65
CA ALA A 39 -4.30 8.78 -17.39
C ALA A 39 -4.38 10.32 -17.39
N PRO A 40 -3.65 10.99 -16.49
CA PRO A 40 -3.62 12.44 -16.46
C PRO A 40 -3.07 12.99 -17.79
N PRO A 41 -3.57 14.14 -18.26
CA PRO A 41 -3.07 14.77 -19.48
C PRO A 41 -1.58 15.10 -19.34
N LYS A 42 -0.86 15.02 -20.45
CA LYS A 42 0.58 15.36 -20.49
C LYS A 42 0.77 16.81 -20.01
N GLY A 43 1.61 17.00 -19.00
CA GLY A 43 1.85 18.32 -18.38
C GLY A 43 0.94 18.66 -17.21
N SER A 44 0.11 17.72 -16.71
CA SER A 44 -0.61 17.92 -15.46
C SER A 44 0.35 18.08 -14.28
N ASN A 45 0.00 18.91 -13.30
CA ASN A 45 0.73 19.04 -12.04
C ASN A 45 0.35 17.97 -11.00
N LYS A 46 -0.47 16.98 -11.38
CA LYS A 46 -0.86 15.89 -10.48
C LYS A 46 0.36 15.05 -10.09
N ARG A 47 0.44 14.70 -8.81
CA ARG A 47 1.50 13.85 -8.25
C ARG A 47 0.89 12.53 -7.81
N PHE A 48 1.68 11.47 -7.86
CA PHE A 48 1.23 10.11 -7.62
C PHE A 48 2.24 9.34 -6.78
N CYS A 49 1.74 8.44 -5.95
CA CYS A 49 2.53 7.36 -5.39
C CYS A 49 2.56 6.19 -6.38
N LYS A 50 3.76 5.75 -6.74
CA LYS A 50 3.97 4.62 -7.67
C LYS A 50 4.05 3.32 -6.89
N TYR A 51 3.26 2.33 -7.25
CA TYR A 51 3.26 1.02 -6.60
C TYR A 51 3.40 -0.11 -7.60
N LYS A 52 4.10 -1.18 -7.18
CA LYS A 52 4.20 -2.44 -7.90
C LYS A 52 3.22 -3.42 -7.30
N ILE A 53 2.34 -3.98 -8.12
CA ILE A 53 1.37 -4.99 -7.69
C ILE A 53 2.11 -6.24 -7.21
N LYS A 54 1.81 -6.70 -5.99
CA LYS A 54 2.38 -7.91 -5.40
C LYS A 54 1.37 -9.03 -5.27
N LYS A 55 0.09 -8.71 -5.13
CA LYS A 55 -0.99 -9.69 -5.06
C LYS A 55 -2.25 -9.13 -5.70
N VAL A 56 -2.96 -9.98 -6.43
CA VAL A 56 -4.28 -9.73 -7.00
C VAL A 56 -5.17 -10.89 -6.61
N THR A 57 -6.36 -10.61 -6.07
CA THR A 57 -7.31 -11.65 -5.63
C THR A 57 -8.66 -11.40 -6.28
N CYS A 58 -8.98 -12.17 -7.32
CA CYS A 58 -10.27 -12.25 -8.02
C CYS A 58 -10.26 -13.37 -9.06
N GLU A 59 -11.42 -13.67 -9.63
CA GLU A 59 -11.59 -14.77 -10.60
C GLU A 59 -10.97 -14.45 -11.97
N ASN A 60 -11.12 -13.21 -12.47
CA ASN A 60 -10.65 -12.80 -13.81
C ASN A 60 -9.76 -11.53 -13.77
N PRO A 61 -8.54 -11.61 -13.22
CA PRO A 61 -7.74 -10.42 -12.91
C PRO A 61 -7.40 -9.59 -14.15
N GLN A 62 -7.87 -8.34 -14.18
CA GLN A 62 -7.47 -7.34 -15.19
C GLN A 62 -6.00 -6.92 -15.04
N TYR A 63 -5.50 -6.93 -13.79
CA TYR A 63 -4.13 -6.55 -13.44
C TYR A 63 -3.29 -7.76 -13.04
N LYS A 64 -1.98 -7.69 -13.27
CA LYS A 64 -1.02 -8.76 -12.99
C LYS A 64 0.02 -8.34 -11.97
N VAL A 65 0.48 -9.32 -11.19
CA VAL A 65 1.64 -9.15 -10.30
C VAL A 65 2.82 -8.65 -11.10
N GLY A 66 3.52 -7.64 -10.56
CA GLY A 66 4.67 -7.01 -11.17
C GLY A 66 4.36 -5.77 -12.02
N GLN A 67 3.09 -5.52 -12.38
CA GLN A 67 2.70 -4.28 -13.05
C GLN A 67 2.74 -3.10 -12.09
N THR A 68 2.94 -1.91 -12.65
CA THR A 68 2.95 -0.65 -11.89
C THR A 68 1.61 0.04 -11.99
N ILE A 69 1.12 0.57 -10.87
CA ILE A 69 -0.07 1.42 -10.77
C ILE A 69 0.30 2.72 -10.08
N CYS A 70 -0.51 3.75 -10.28
CA CYS A 70 -0.30 5.07 -9.70
C CYS A 70 -1.54 5.53 -8.95
N ILE A 71 -1.38 5.85 -7.67
CA ILE A 71 -2.45 6.41 -6.82
C ILE A 71 -2.20 7.91 -6.68
N GLU A 72 -3.20 8.74 -7.00
CA GLU A 72 -3.09 10.20 -6.91
C GLU A 72 -2.82 10.64 -5.48
N CYS A 73 -1.81 11.49 -5.30
CA CYS A 73 -1.56 12.18 -4.04
C CYS A 73 -2.40 13.46 -4.03
N CYS A 74 -3.23 13.63 -3.01
CA CYS A 74 -4.01 14.83 -2.83
C CYS A 74 -3.68 15.56 -1.53
N LYS A 75 -3.63 16.88 -1.65
CA LYS A 75 -3.57 17.83 -0.55
C LYS A 75 -4.87 18.60 -0.63
N ASP A 76 -5.87 18.16 0.13
CA ASP A 76 -6.99 19.05 0.39
C ASP A 76 -6.50 20.05 1.46
N GLU A 77 -6.45 21.33 1.10
CA GLU A 77 -6.03 22.40 2.01
C GLU A 77 -7.15 22.77 3.00
N GLU A 78 -8.40 22.50 2.62
CA GLU A 78 -9.58 22.79 3.44
C GLU A 78 -9.89 21.61 4.38
N ASP A 79 -9.61 20.38 3.95
CA ASP A 79 -9.89 19.16 4.70
C ASP A 79 -8.67 18.26 4.86
N LYS A 80 -7.94 18.46 5.97
CA LYS A 80 -6.74 17.66 6.30
C LYS A 80 -7.02 16.16 6.42
N GLU A 81 -8.27 15.75 6.67
CA GLU A 81 -8.63 14.32 6.77
C GLU A 81 -8.65 13.65 5.39
N LYS A 82 -8.91 14.43 4.33
CA LYS A 82 -8.84 13.97 2.93
C LYS A 82 -7.44 13.98 2.34
N ARG A 83 -6.42 14.44 3.07
CA ARG A 83 -5.03 14.39 2.59
C ARG A 83 -4.55 12.94 2.53
N TRP A 84 -4.10 12.52 1.36
CA TRP A 84 -3.38 11.27 1.18
C TRP A 84 -2.17 11.43 0.24
N PRO A 85 -1.01 10.87 0.57
CA PRO A 85 -0.71 10.11 1.78
C PRO A 85 -0.63 10.99 3.03
N LYS A 86 -0.80 10.39 4.21
CA LYS A 86 -0.73 11.13 5.48
C LYS A 86 0.68 11.70 5.66
N SER A 87 0.76 13.02 5.87
CA SER A 87 1.99 13.70 6.26
C SER A 87 2.37 13.19 7.65
N HIS A 88 3.55 12.58 7.81
CA HIS A 88 4.09 12.35 9.15
C HIS A 88 4.25 13.71 9.84
N GLU A 89 3.83 13.80 11.11
CA GLU A 89 3.62 15.04 11.90
C GLU A 89 4.80 16.04 11.95
N GLN A 90 5.95 15.73 11.36
CA GLN A 90 7.15 16.59 11.33
C GLN A 90 7.76 16.79 9.94
N SER A 91 7.20 16.24 8.86
CA SER A 91 7.75 16.43 7.51
C SER A 91 6.68 16.92 6.53
N SER A 92 7.00 17.98 5.78
CA SER A 92 6.22 18.53 4.66
C SER A 92 6.20 17.64 3.41
N THR A 93 6.72 16.42 3.52
CA THR A 93 6.88 15.45 2.43
C THR A 93 5.74 14.45 2.48
N ASP A 94 5.03 14.33 1.35
CA ASP A 94 3.98 13.33 1.16
C ASP A 94 4.64 11.96 0.95
N ILE A 95 4.88 11.26 2.06
CA ILE A 95 5.54 9.95 2.08
C ILE A 95 4.50 8.89 1.74
N CYS A 96 4.71 8.19 0.64
CA CYS A 96 3.88 7.07 0.21
C CYS A 96 4.00 5.90 1.20
N PRO A 97 2.87 5.35 1.71
CA PRO A 97 2.86 4.13 2.50
C PRO A 97 3.66 3.02 1.83
N ARG A 98 4.36 2.20 2.62
CA ARG A 98 5.16 1.11 2.05
C ARG A 98 4.27 0.10 1.33
N TRP A 99 3.16 -0.26 1.95
CA TRP A 99 2.20 -1.23 1.47
C TRP A 99 0.83 -0.60 1.43
N ILE A 100 0.10 -0.88 0.35
CA ILE A 100 -1.30 -0.49 0.23
C ILE A 100 -2.15 -1.69 -0.15
N GLU A 101 -3.41 -1.64 0.24
CA GLU A 101 -4.45 -2.55 -0.21
C GLU A 101 -5.70 -1.76 -0.60
N PHE A 102 -6.38 -2.18 -1.68
CA PHE A 102 -7.63 -1.57 -2.10
C PHE A 102 -8.47 -2.55 -2.92
N HIS A 103 -9.76 -2.24 -3.03
CA HIS A 103 -10.74 -3.02 -3.77
C HIS A 103 -11.24 -2.25 -4.99
N ILE A 104 -11.23 -2.90 -6.16
CA ILE A 104 -11.88 -2.39 -7.37
C ILE A 104 -13.29 -2.95 -7.38
N THR A 105 -14.31 -2.13 -7.65
CA THR A 105 -15.72 -2.57 -7.66
C THR A 105 -16.30 -2.67 -9.07
N GLU A 106 -15.74 -1.96 -10.04
CA GLU A 106 -16.23 -1.95 -11.41
C GLU A 106 -15.79 -3.18 -12.23
N ALA A 107 -16.74 -3.76 -12.97
CA ALA A 107 -16.62 -4.82 -13.98
C ALA A 107 -16.00 -6.16 -13.54
N ASN A 108 -15.15 -6.19 -12.52
CA ASN A 108 -14.66 -7.39 -11.87
C ASN A 108 -14.08 -7.07 -10.49
N PRO A 109 -14.74 -7.46 -9.38
CA PRO A 109 -14.30 -7.09 -8.06
C PRO A 109 -12.96 -7.77 -7.73
N CYS A 110 -11.91 -6.97 -7.60
CA CYS A 110 -10.55 -7.43 -7.34
C CYS A 110 -9.96 -6.73 -6.14
N THR A 111 -9.33 -7.49 -5.24
CA THR A 111 -8.49 -6.94 -4.17
C THR A 111 -7.05 -6.87 -4.65
N ILE A 112 -6.45 -5.69 -4.57
CA ILE A 112 -5.09 -5.43 -5.02
C ILE A 112 -4.24 -5.06 -3.81
N ARG A 113 -3.12 -5.78 -3.62
CA ARG A 113 -2.08 -5.39 -2.68
C ARG A 113 -0.82 -5.03 -3.44
N ALA A 114 -0.27 -3.86 -3.13
CA ALA A 114 0.87 -3.31 -3.85
C ALA A 114 1.93 -2.72 -2.91
N GLU A 115 3.18 -2.73 -3.36
CA GLU A 115 4.33 -2.21 -2.61
C GLU A 115 4.85 -0.95 -3.30
N ARG A 116 5.20 0.08 -2.53
CA ARG A 116 5.70 1.35 -3.09
C ARG A 116 6.98 1.11 -3.88
N ILE A 117 7.11 1.85 -4.98
CA ILE A 117 8.33 1.93 -5.80
C ILE A 117 9.13 3.16 -5.39
N THR A 118 8.44 4.29 -5.19
CA THR A 118 9.03 5.57 -4.77
C THR A 118 8.53 5.94 -3.39
N GLU A 119 9.39 6.56 -2.59
CA GLU A 119 9.03 7.01 -1.24
C GLU A 119 8.14 8.25 -1.26
N LEU A 120 8.30 9.11 -2.26
CA LEU A 120 7.59 10.38 -2.35
C LEU A 120 6.64 10.40 -3.55
N CYS A 121 5.63 11.26 -3.44
CA CYS A 121 4.73 11.61 -4.54
C CYS A 121 5.51 12.24 -5.70
N ASP A 122 5.37 11.66 -6.89
CA ASP A 122 6.09 12.09 -8.09
C ASP A 122 5.20 12.05 -9.34
N VAL A 123 5.72 12.51 -10.49
CA VAL A 123 5.02 12.41 -11.77
C VAL A 123 4.91 10.94 -12.19
N CYS A 124 3.72 10.52 -12.60
CA CYS A 124 3.50 9.20 -13.18
C CYS A 124 2.94 9.34 -14.61
N THR A 125 3.58 8.67 -15.55
CA THR A 125 3.23 8.73 -16.97
C THR A 125 2.48 7.48 -17.43
N ALA A 126 1.70 7.58 -18.50
CA ALA A 126 0.95 6.45 -19.08
C ALA A 126 1.86 5.33 -19.63
N GLN A 127 3.16 5.57 -19.75
CA GLN A 127 4.15 4.56 -20.14
C GLN A 127 4.65 3.74 -18.95
N GLU A 128 4.62 4.32 -17.74
CA GLU A 128 5.15 3.68 -16.53
C GLU A 128 4.10 2.82 -15.83
N ALA A 129 2.82 3.21 -15.87
CA ALA A 129 1.75 2.57 -15.12
C ALA A 129 0.64 2.03 -16.03
N VAL A 130 0.06 0.91 -15.63
CA VAL A 130 -1.06 0.26 -16.36
C VAL A 130 -2.42 0.82 -15.98
N ALA A 131 -2.50 1.52 -14.84
CA ALA A 131 -3.70 2.19 -14.37
C ALA A 131 -3.36 3.34 -13.42
N PHE A 132 -4.26 4.30 -13.38
CA PHE A 132 -4.26 5.45 -12.49
C PHE A 132 -5.49 5.35 -11.60
N PHE A 133 -5.33 5.65 -10.33
CA PHE A 133 -6.42 5.65 -9.36
C PHE A 133 -6.49 7.04 -8.72
N PRO A 134 -7.72 7.51 -8.43
CA PRO A 134 -7.92 8.80 -7.79
C PRO A 134 -7.39 8.76 -6.35
N CYS A 135 -7.38 9.92 -5.71
CA CYS A 135 -7.04 10.00 -4.30
C CYS A 135 -8.05 9.17 -3.48
N PRO A 136 -7.59 8.37 -2.50
CA PRO A 136 -8.49 7.65 -1.62
C PRO A 136 -9.34 8.61 -0.79
N VAL A 137 -10.66 8.43 -0.83
CA VAL A 137 -11.59 9.12 0.07
C VAL A 137 -11.89 8.14 1.20
N LYS A 138 -11.32 8.38 2.38
CA LYS A 138 -11.68 7.64 3.59
C LYS A 138 -12.87 8.28 4.28
#